data_AF-A0A959CQM9-F1
#
_entry.id   AF-A0A959CQM9-F1
#
_cell.length_a   1.000
_cell.length_b   1.000
_cell.length_c   1.000
_cell.angle_alpha   90.00
_cell.angle_beta   90.00
_cell.angle_gamma   90.00
#
_symmetry.space_group_name_H-M   'P 1'
#
loop_
_entity.id
_entity.type
_entity.pdbx_description
1 polymer ?
#
loop_
_entity_poly.entity_id
_entity_poly.type
_entity_poly.pdbx_seq_one_letter_code
_entity_poly.pdbx_strand_id
1 'polypeptide(L)'
;MTVQLPFLTALCFCLAVALQAQQITLRGRVSIHNSRYHAGNIEYVAGACASAPFTTPVSTDEDGSFQLEFVGLDINTEVQITIEKAGLEVVNASELQRVIIGQKTPLRVYLAPKGQLARAQTELYYAGKKAFYARRDAMLARLRASEAERKAAIAELEESLGQQIASRLEAEEHFKSRIKELEKRLPALALELAAANLDFASEAYRKAY
;
A
#
# COMPACT_ATOMS: atom_id res chain seq x y z
N MET A 1 -37.13 16.29 -69.68
CA MET A 1 -35.88 16.91 -69.17
C MET A 1 -36.21 17.63 -67.87
N THR A 2 -35.68 17.14 -66.73
CA THR A 2 -35.04 17.86 -65.61
C THR A 2 -35.19 17.10 -64.28
N VAL A 3 -34.18 16.26 -64.04
CA VAL A 3 -33.44 15.88 -62.82
C VAL A 3 -34.10 16.03 -61.44
N GLN A 4 -34.12 14.88 -60.75
CA GLN A 4 -34.38 14.64 -59.34
C GLN A 4 -33.47 15.46 -58.40
N LEU A 5 -34.05 16.03 -57.33
CA LEU A 5 -33.29 16.50 -56.17
C LEU A 5 -33.98 16.10 -54.84
N PRO A 6 -33.64 14.94 -54.26
CA PRO A 6 -33.91 14.68 -52.86
C PRO A 6 -32.59 14.33 -52.15
N PHE A 7 -31.68 15.29 -52.01
CA PHE A 7 -30.40 15.04 -51.32
C PHE A 7 -30.12 15.99 -50.15
N LEU A 8 -30.99 16.95 -49.84
CA LEU A 8 -30.69 17.97 -48.83
C LEU A 8 -31.28 17.71 -47.42
N THR A 9 -32.14 16.71 -47.26
CA THR A 9 -32.82 16.41 -45.97
C THR A 9 -32.20 15.26 -45.18
N ALA A 10 -31.17 14.58 -45.69
CA ALA A 10 -30.49 13.50 -44.98
C ALA A 10 -29.25 13.94 -44.18
N LEU A 11 -28.75 15.18 -44.37
CA LEU A 11 -27.49 15.63 -43.78
C LEU A 11 -27.62 16.20 -42.36
N CYS A 12 -28.84 16.49 -41.88
CA CYS A 12 -29.06 17.02 -40.52
C CYS A 12 -29.25 15.92 -39.44
N PHE A 13 -29.42 14.65 -39.82
CA PHE A 13 -29.68 13.57 -38.85
C PHE A 13 -28.40 12.86 -38.35
N CYS A 14 -27.24 13.13 -38.95
CA CYS A 14 -25.97 12.50 -38.55
C CYS A 14 -25.12 13.35 -37.59
N LEU A 15 -25.47 14.61 -37.32
CA LEU A 15 -24.70 15.49 -36.42
C LEU A 15 -25.19 15.50 -34.96
N ALA A 16 -26.14 14.62 -34.62
CA ALA A 16 -26.63 14.41 -33.26
C ALA A 16 -26.10 13.12 -32.64
N VAL A 17 -25.00 12.56 -33.17
CA VAL A 17 -24.24 11.53 -32.45
C VAL A 17 -23.64 12.23 -31.23
N ALA A 18 -24.34 12.05 -30.12
CA ALA A 18 -24.02 12.54 -28.81
C ALA A 18 -22.51 12.52 -28.57
N LEU A 19 -21.95 13.71 -28.36
CA LEU A 19 -20.80 13.90 -27.50
C LEU A 19 -21.20 13.45 -26.09
N GLN A 20 -21.36 12.14 -25.87
CA GLN A 20 -21.24 11.61 -24.53
C GLN A 20 -19.75 11.74 -24.21
N ALA A 21 -19.39 12.83 -23.54
CA ALA A 21 -18.11 12.90 -22.86
C ALA A 21 -18.01 11.60 -22.02
N GLN A 22 -16.99 10.78 -22.30
CA GLN A 22 -16.83 9.53 -21.59
C GLN A 22 -16.71 9.84 -20.11
N GLN A 23 -17.73 9.42 -19.37
CA GLN A 23 -17.79 9.61 -17.93
C GLN A 23 -17.25 8.35 -17.28
N ILE A 24 -16.04 8.45 -16.73
CA ILE A 24 -15.39 7.33 -16.06
C ILE A 24 -15.64 7.46 -14.57
N THR A 25 -16.09 6.37 -13.96
CA THR A 25 -16.39 6.34 -12.54
C THR A 25 -15.28 5.63 -11.77
N LEU A 26 -14.82 6.23 -10.68
CA LEU A 26 -14.02 5.56 -9.66
C LEU A 26 -14.84 5.43 -8.40
N ARG A 27 -15.05 4.20 -7.94
CA ARG A 27 -15.70 3.92 -6.66
C ARG A 27 -14.64 3.63 -5.61
N GLY A 28 -14.88 4.08 -4.39
CA GLY A 28 -14.04 3.73 -3.27
C GLY A 28 -14.80 3.64 -1.97
N ARG A 29 -14.12 3.13 -0.94
CA ARG A 29 -14.64 3.02 0.41
C ARG A 29 -13.56 3.33 1.43
N VAL A 30 -13.92 4.13 2.43
CA VAL A 30 -13.05 4.63 3.49
C VAL A 30 -13.39 3.93 4.81
N SER A 31 -12.37 3.42 5.49
CA SER A 31 -12.52 2.73 6.78
C SER A 31 -11.39 3.09 7.74
N ILE A 32 -11.63 2.92 9.04
CA ILE A 32 -10.61 3.05 10.06
C ILE A 32 -9.64 1.87 9.97
N HIS A 33 -8.36 2.19 9.93
CA HIS A 33 -7.26 1.24 9.85
C HIS A 33 -7.26 0.27 11.04
N ASN A 34 -7.17 -1.03 10.76
CA ASN A 34 -7.19 -2.12 11.74
C ASN A 34 -8.41 -2.15 12.67
N SER A 35 -9.53 -1.51 12.29
CA SER A 35 -10.73 -1.45 13.13
C SER A 35 -11.31 -2.83 13.39
N ARG A 36 -11.35 -3.72 12.38
CA ARG A 36 -11.82 -5.10 12.57
C ARG A 36 -10.84 -5.92 13.38
N TYR A 37 -9.54 -5.75 13.15
CA TYR A 37 -8.50 -6.44 13.91
C TYR A 37 -8.57 -6.11 15.41
N HIS A 38 -8.85 -4.85 15.77
CA HIS A 38 -8.93 -4.40 17.15
C HIS A 38 -10.31 -4.58 17.81
N ALA A 39 -11.39 -4.29 17.10
CA ALA A 39 -12.74 -4.21 17.65
C ALA A 39 -13.71 -5.28 17.09
N GLY A 40 -13.26 -6.13 16.17
CA GLY A 40 -14.03 -7.24 15.61
C GLY A 40 -14.92 -6.87 14.41
N ASN A 41 -15.14 -5.58 14.14
CA ASN A 41 -15.94 -5.10 13.00
C ASN A 41 -15.20 -3.97 12.24
N ILE A 42 -15.45 -3.86 10.94
CA ILE A 42 -14.90 -2.74 10.14
C ILE A 42 -15.68 -1.47 10.49
N GLU A 43 -14.97 -0.44 10.90
CA GLU A 43 -15.52 0.89 11.13
C GLU A 43 -15.37 1.74 9.85
N TYR A 44 -16.49 2.09 9.22
CA TYR A 44 -16.51 2.94 8.03
C TYR A 44 -16.52 4.43 8.39
N VAL A 45 -15.93 5.26 7.54
CA VAL A 45 -15.79 6.70 7.81
C VAL A 45 -16.74 7.51 6.95
N ALA A 46 -17.78 8.05 7.57
CA ALA A 46 -18.71 8.98 6.93
C ALA A 46 -18.18 10.43 6.89
N GLY A 47 -18.58 11.18 5.86
CA GLY A 47 -18.24 12.59 5.69
C GLY A 47 -16.74 12.88 5.57
N ALA A 48 -15.95 11.95 5.03
CA ALA A 48 -14.59 12.23 4.54
C ALA A 48 -14.69 12.81 3.14
N CYS A 49 -13.93 13.86 2.84
CA CYS A 49 -13.90 14.50 1.53
C CYS A 49 -12.96 13.73 0.60
N ALA A 50 -13.49 13.19 -0.49
CA ALA A 50 -12.74 12.57 -1.57
C ALA A 50 -12.66 13.51 -2.77
N SER A 51 -11.48 13.67 -3.34
CA SER A 51 -11.26 14.53 -4.50
C SER A 51 -10.15 14.02 -5.41
N ALA A 52 -10.21 14.42 -6.67
CA ALA A 52 -9.20 14.14 -7.68
C ALA A 52 -9.22 15.25 -8.76
N PRO A 53 -8.15 15.40 -9.56
CA PRO A 53 -8.18 16.29 -10.73
C PRO A 53 -9.35 15.95 -11.66
N PHE A 54 -9.99 16.99 -12.22
CA PHE A 54 -11.12 16.86 -13.16
C PHE A 54 -12.37 16.18 -12.59
N THR A 55 -12.55 16.24 -11.26
CA THR A 55 -13.75 15.74 -10.57
C THR A 55 -14.32 16.81 -9.65
N THR A 56 -15.60 16.69 -9.31
CA THR A 56 -16.18 17.44 -8.18
C THR A 56 -15.88 16.69 -6.88
N PRO A 57 -15.38 17.35 -5.81
CA PRO A 57 -15.20 16.70 -4.52
C PRO A 57 -16.52 16.14 -3.98
N VAL A 58 -16.46 14.96 -3.37
CA VAL A 58 -17.62 14.27 -2.79
C VAL A 58 -17.34 13.89 -1.33
N SER A 59 -18.39 13.85 -0.51
CA SER A 59 -18.29 13.31 0.85
C SER A 59 -18.66 11.83 0.85
N THR A 60 -17.98 11.05 1.68
CA THR A 60 -18.35 9.65 1.92
C THR A 60 -19.70 9.53 2.64
N ASP A 61 -20.46 8.50 2.31
CA ASP A 61 -21.72 8.14 2.97
C ASP A 61 -21.50 7.40 4.31
N GLU A 62 -22.60 6.96 4.95
CA GLU A 62 -22.58 6.23 6.22
C GLU A 62 -21.80 4.90 6.15
N ASP A 63 -21.73 4.28 4.97
CA ASP A 63 -20.94 3.07 4.70
C ASP A 63 -19.51 3.40 4.28
N GLY A 64 -19.10 4.67 4.39
CA GLY A 64 -17.80 5.18 3.98
C GLY A 64 -17.57 5.15 2.48
N SER A 65 -18.61 4.93 1.67
CA SER A 65 -18.51 4.80 0.23
C SER A 65 -18.48 6.17 -0.45
N PHE A 66 -17.75 6.27 -1.55
CA PHE A 66 -17.72 7.46 -2.41
C PHE A 66 -17.62 7.09 -3.89
N GLN A 67 -18.03 8.03 -4.74
CA GLN A 67 -17.95 7.90 -6.19
C GLN A 67 -17.42 9.20 -6.79
N LEU A 68 -16.28 9.10 -7.50
CA LEU A 68 -15.73 10.21 -8.28
C LEU A 68 -16.03 10.00 -9.77
N GLU A 69 -16.48 11.06 -10.42
CA GLU A 69 -16.86 11.07 -11.82
C GLU A 69 -15.86 11.92 -12.60
N PHE A 70 -15.10 11.27 -13.48
CA PHE A 70 -14.09 11.90 -14.32
C PHE A 70 -14.69 12.21 -15.69
N VAL A 71 -14.51 13.46 -16.12
CA VAL A 71 -14.98 13.93 -17.43
C VAL A 71 -13.77 14.27 -18.29
N GLY A 72 -13.74 13.73 -19.52
CA GLY A 72 -12.70 14.06 -20.50
C GLY A 72 -11.35 13.38 -20.26
N LEU A 73 -11.32 12.27 -19.50
CA LEU A 73 -10.17 11.39 -19.37
C LEU A 73 -10.45 10.04 -20.01
N ASP A 74 -9.38 9.38 -20.47
CA ASP A 74 -9.44 8.02 -21.02
C ASP A 74 -9.39 6.97 -19.91
N ILE A 75 -9.99 5.80 -20.18
CA ILE A 75 -9.85 4.63 -19.31
C ILE A 75 -8.39 4.22 -19.18
N ASN A 76 -8.02 3.70 -18.00
CA ASN A 76 -6.65 3.35 -17.64
C ASN A 76 -5.70 4.53 -17.43
N THR A 77 -6.22 5.76 -17.34
CA THR A 77 -5.43 6.92 -16.93
C THR A 77 -5.08 6.83 -15.45
N GLU A 78 -3.83 7.16 -15.11
CA GLU A 78 -3.36 7.25 -13.73
C GLU A 78 -3.71 8.63 -13.15
N VAL A 79 -4.33 8.66 -11.97
CA VAL A 79 -4.71 9.88 -11.26
C VAL A 79 -4.33 9.80 -9.78
N GLN A 80 -4.07 10.97 -9.19
CA GLN A 80 -3.93 11.10 -7.74
C GLN A 80 -5.30 11.32 -7.09
N ILE A 81 -5.59 10.53 -6.06
CA ILE A 81 -6.78 10.68 -5.22
C ILE A 81 -6.38 11.29 -3.88
N THR A 82 -7.14 12.27 -3.42
CA THR A 82 -6.96 12.90 -2.10
C THR A 82 -8.17 12.58 -1.23
N ILE A 83 -7.90 12.23 0.03
CA ILE A 83 -8.92 11.92 1.03
C ILE A 83 -8.61 12.72 2.29
N GLU A 84 -9.58 13.49 2.76
CA GLU A 84 -9.43 14.37 3.92
C GLU A 84 -10.57 14.18 4.93
N LYS A 85 -10.21 14.03 6.20
CA LYS A 85 -11.13 14.07 7.34
C LYS A 85 -10.43 14.70 8.53
N ALA A 86 -11.08 15.66 9.18
CA ALA A 86 -10.54 16.30 10.37
C ALA A 86 -10.19 15.26 11.45
N GLY A 87 -9.00 15.39 12.06
CA GLY A 87 -8.52 14.48 13.10
C GLY A 87 -7.93 13.15 12.58
N LEU A 88 -8.04 12.85 11.28
CA LEU A 88 -7.52 11.62 10.70
C LEU A 88 -6.38 11.88 9.68
N GLU A 89 -5.59 10.85 9.41
CA GLU A 89 -4.53 10.79 8.41
C GLU A 89 -4.73 9.56 7.50
N VAL A 90 -4.34 9.69 6.23
CA VAL A 90 -4.40 8.59 5.25
C VAL A 90 -3.22 7.65 5.46
N VAL A 91 -3.50 6.37 5.67
CA VAL A 91 -2.47 5.35 5.92
C VAL A 91 -1.86 4.85 4.61
N ASN A 92 -2.67 4.48 3.62
CA ASN A 92 -2.21 3.96 2.33
C ASN A 92 -2.00 5.07 1.29
N ALA A 93 -1.38 6.19 1.69
CA ALA A 93 -1.24 7.37 0.84
C ALA A 93 -0.48 7.09 -0.46
N SER A 94 0.50 6.18 -0.46
CA SER A 94 1.25 5.77 -1.65
C SER A 94 0.38 5.11 -2.72
N GLU A 95 -0.62 4.32 -2.31
CA GLU A 95 -1.59 3.69 -3.22
C GLU A 95 -2.49 4.72 -3.88
N LEU A 96 -2.78 5.83 -3.18
CA LEU A 96 -3.62 6.91 -3.70
C LEU A 96 -2.91 7.84 -4.69
N GLN A 97 -1.58 7.79 -4.77
CA GLN A 97 -0.81 8.61 -5.71
C GLN A 97 -0.96 8.13 -7.16
N ARG A 98 -1.27 6.84 -7.36
CA ARG A 98 -1.21 6.18 -8.67
C ARG A 98 -2.44 5.30 -8.90
N VAL A 99 -3.62 5.89 -8.82
CA VAL A 99 -4.89 5.16 -9.00
C VAL A 99 -5.26 5.13 -10.48
N ILE A 100 -5.60 3.94 -10.98
CA ILE A 100 -6.02 3.75 -12.37
C ILE A 100 -7.55 3.90 -12.47
N ILE A 101 -8.03 4.89 -13.22
CA ILE A 101 -9.47 5.11 -13.41
C ILE A 101 -10.09 4.07 -14.37
N GLY A 102 -11.34 3.71 -14.09
CA GLY A 102 -12.06 2.64 -14.80
C GLY A 102 -11.77 1.23 -14.27
N GLN A 103 -11.04 1.11 -13.16
CA GLN A 103 -10.90 -0.15 -12.44
C GLN A 103 -12.26 -0.66 -11.93
N LYS A 104 -12.47 -1.98 -11.98
CA LYS A 104 -13.71 -2.63 -11.51
C LYS A 104 -13.75 -2.78 -9.99
N THR A 105 -12.58 -2.93 -9.37
CA THR A 105 -12.46 -3.11 -7.92
C THR A 105 -12.56 -1.76 -7.24
N PRO A 106 -13.43 -1.61 -6.21
CA PRO A 106 -13.49 -0.38 -5.43
C PRO A 106 -12.14 -0.08 -4.77
N LEU A 107 -11.72 1.18 -4.83
CA LEU A 107 -10.54 1.69 -4.14
C LEU A 107 -10.76 1.59 -2.62
N ARG A 108 -9.83 0.97 -1.91
CA ARG A 108 -9.85 0.93 -0.44
C ARG A 108 -8.99 2.05 0.11
N VAL A 109 -9.53 2.81 1.04
CA VAL A 109 -8.80 3.86 1.74
C VAL A 109 -8.85 3.58 3.23
N TYR A 110 -7.71 3.69 3.88
CA TYR A 110 -7.59 3.51 5.31
C TYR A 110 -7.22 4.83 5.98
N LEU A 111 -8.02 5.23 6.96
CA LEU A 111 -7.74 6.38 7.79
C LEU A 111 -7.36 5.94 9.20
N ALA A 112 -6.45 6.66 9.83
CA ALA A 112 -6.13 6.48 11.24
C ALA A 112 -6.19 7.84 11.95
N PRO A 113 -6.48 7.89 13.26
CA PRO A 113 -6.20 9.05 14.09
C PRO A 113 -4.81 9.63 13.81
N LYS A 114 -4.72 10.96 13.66
CA LYS A 114 -3.45 11.64 13.39
C LYS A 114 -2.36 11.23 14.38
N GLY A 115 -1.20 10.86 13.85
CA GLY A 115 -0.03 10.45 14.62
C GLY A 115 -0.07 8.99 15.10
N GLN A 116 -1.14 8.24 14.86
CA GLN A 116 -1.17 6.81 15.20
C GLN A 116 -0.18 6.03 14.34
N LEU A 117 -0.05 6.34 13.05
CA LEU A 117 0.87 5.65 12.17
C LEU A 117 2.33 5.87 12.60
N ALA A 118 2.69 7.11 12.96
CA ALA A 118 4.02 7.46 13.44
C ALA A 118 4.37 6.77 14.78
N ARG A 119 3.39 6.64 15.69
CA ARG A 119 3.56 5.89 16.95
C ARG A 119 3.78 4.41 16.68
N ALA A 120 2.94 3.79 15.85
CA ALA A 120 3.07 2.38 15.48
C ALA A 120 4.43 2.10 14.80
N GLN A 121 4.84 2.96 13.86
CA GLN A 121 6.16 2.87 13.24
C GLN A 121 7.29 2.92 14.27
N THR A 122 7.19 3.83 15.25
CA THR A 122 8.21 3.99 16.30
C THR A 122 8.29 2.74 17.17
N GLU A 123 7.16 2.20 17.61
CA GLU A 123 7.08 0.99 18.41
C GLU A 123 7.67 -0.22 17.66
N LEU A 124 7.24 -0.42 16.41
CA LEU A 124 7.74 -1.49 15.54
C LEU A 124 9.23 -1.35 15.26
N TYR A 125 9.72 -0.12 15.04
CA TYR A 125 11.14 0.14 14.84
C TYR A 125 11.96 -0.29 16.06
N TYR A 126 11.58 0.13 17.27
CA TYR A 126 12.33 -0.21 18.47
C TYR A 126 12.23 -1.69 18.84
N ALA A 127 11.04 -2.29 18.71
CA ALA A 127 10.84 -3.72 18.92
C ALA A 127 11.69 -4.53 17.93
N GLY A 128 11.61 -4.19 16.64
CA GLY A 128 12.37 -4.80 15.56
C GLY A 128 13.88 -4.64 15.77
N LYS A 129 14.35 -3.44 16.12
CA LYS A 129 15.77 -3.16 16.42
C LYS A 129 16.28 -3.99 17.59
N LYS A 130 15.50 -4.12 18.67
CA LYS A 130 15.85 -4.95 19.83
C LYS A 130 15.97 -6.42 19.44
N ALA A 131 14.97 -6.98 18.76
CA ALA A 131 14.99 -8.37 18.31
C ALA A 131 16.13 -8.64 17.31
N PHE A 132 16.36 -7.70 16.39
CA PHE A 132 17.43 -7.76 15.40
C PHE A 132 18.81 -7.81 16.04
N TYR A 133 19.11 -6.93 17.00
CA TYR A 133 20.41 -6.95 17.68
C TYR A 133 20.58 -8.16 18.59
N ALA A 134 19.51 -8.63 19.26
CA ALA A 134 19.58 -9.87 20.03
C ALA A 134 19.97 -11.06 19.13
N ARG A 135 19.37 -11.17 17.93
CA ARG A 135 19.74 -12.20 16.95
C ARG A 135 21.17 -12.04 16.44
N ARG A 136 21.59 -10.81 16.13
CA ARG A 136 22.97 -10.50 15.73
C ARG A 136 23.97 -10.96 16.78
N ASP A 137 23.75 -10.58 18.03
CA ASP A 137 24.69 -10.83 19.13
C ASP A 137 24.76 -12.33 19.44
N ALA A 138 23.62 -13.04 19.40
CA ALA A 138 23.58 -14.49 19.53
C ALA A 138 24.36 -15.21 18.41
N MET A 139 24.22 -14.77 17.16
CA MET A 139 24.96 -15.35 16.04
C MET A 139 26.48 -15.10 16.17
N LEU A 140 26.88 -13.87 16.50
CA LEU A 140 28.30 -13.54 16.72
C LEU A 140 28.90 -14.33 17.90
N ALA A 141 28.13 -14.55 18.97
CA ALA A 141 28.56 -15.38 20.09
C ALA A 141 28.81 -16.83 19.63
N ARG A 142 27.89 -17.44 18.87
CA ARG A 142 28.04 -18.80 18.33
C ARG A 142 29.25 -18.93 17.40
N LEU A 143 29.53 -17.94 16.56
CA LEU A 143 30.73 -17.93 15.69
C LEU A 143 32.04 -17.90 16.49
N ARG A 144 32.03 -17.33 17.70
CA ARG A 144 33.21 -17.18 18.57
C ARG A 144 33.32 -18.25 19.65
N ALA A 145 32.32 -19.12 19.75
CA ALA A 145 32.26 -20.18 20.75
C ALA A 145 33.14 -21.39 20.36
N SER A 146 32.78 -22.56 20.91
CA SER A 146 33.48 -23.83 20.66
C SER A 146 33.52 -24.18 19.17
N GLU A 147 34.43 -25.06 18.76
CA GLU A 147 34.56 -25.45 17.35
C GLU A 147 33.27 -26.06 16.79
N ALA A 148 32.55 -26.86 17.59
CA ALA A 148 31.29 -27.47 17.19
C ALA A 148 30.21 -26.41 16.92
N GLU A 149 30.02 -25.47 17.86
CA GLU A 149 29.03 -24.38 17.70
C GLU A 149 29.37 -23.45 16.54
N ARG A 150 30.66 -23.14 16.39
CA ARG A 150 31.15 -22.31 15.28
C ARG A 150 30.89 -22.96 13.93
N LYS A 151 31.18 -24.26 13.76
CA LYS A 151 30.90 -24.98 12.52
C LYS A 151 29.40 -24.98 12.21
N ALA A 152 28.55 -25.21 13.22
CA ALA A 152 27.10 -25.15 13.04
C ALA A 152 26.61 -23.74 12.65
N ALA A 153 27.16 -22.69 13.25
CA ALA A 153 26.82 -21.30 12.90
C ALA A 153 27.28 -20.92 11.49
N ILE A 154 28.46 -21.39 11.06
CA ILE A 154 28.94 -21.19 9.69
C ILE A 154 27.99 -21.88 8.71
N ALA A 155 27.60 -23.14 8.94
CA ALA A 155 26.68 -23.87 8.07
C ALA A 155 25.31 -23.17 7.95
N GLU A 156 24.76 -22.65 9.05
CA GLU A 156 23.51 -21.85 9.03
C GLU A 156 23.68 -20.57 8.19
N LEU A 157 24.84 -19.91 8.28
CA LEU A 157 25.13 -18.73 7.46
C LEU A 157 25.28 -19.10 5.99
N GLU A 158 25.97 -20.19 5.65
CA GLU A 158 26.12 -20.67 4.27
C GLU A 158 24.75 -20.95 3.64
N GLU A 159 23.85 -21.62 4.37
CA GLU A 159 22.47 -21.88 3.93
C GLU A 159 21.71 -20.56 3.70
N SER A 160 21.77 -19.63 4.66
CA SER A 160 21.03 -18.37 4.58
C SER A 160 21.58 -17.41 3.51
N LEU A 161 22.88 -17.44 3.24
CA LEU A 161 23.56 -16.53 2.31
C LEU A 161 23.74 -17.13 0.92
N GLY A 162 23.59 -18.45 0.77
CA GLY A 162 23.79 -19.15 -0.50
C GLY A 162 25.23 -19.11 -1.00
N GLN A 163 26.21 -18.99 -0.10
CA GLN A 163 27.64 -18.92 -0.44
C GLN A 163 28.47 -19.75 0.54
N GLN A 164 29.57 -20.33 0.06
CA GLN A 164 30.52 -21.04 0.91
C GLN A 164 31.32 -20.05 1.76
N ILE A 165 31.67 -20.45 2.98
CA ILE A 165 32.40 -19.63 3.94
C ILE A 165 33.59 -20.45 4.47
N ALA A 166 34.80 -20.04 4.10
CA ALA A 166 36.01 -20.82 4.37
C ALA A 166 36.52 -20.64 5.81
N SER A 167 36.13 -19.56 6.50
CA SER A 167 36.66 -19.26 7.83
C SER A 167 35.68 -18.50 8.73
N ARG A 168 35.97 -18.53 10.04
CA ARG A 168 35.26 -17.71 11.04
C ARG A 168 35.32 -16.22 10.71
N LEU A 169 36.49 -15.72 10.29
CA LEU A 169 36.69 -14.30 10.03
C LEU A 169 35.84 -13.86 8.83
N GLU A 170 35.84 -14.67 7.79
CA GLU A 170 34.99 -14.48 6.62
C GLU A 170 33.49 -14.55 7.00
N ALA A 171 33.08 -15.51 7.83
CA ALA A 171 31.72 -15.60 8.34
C ALA A 171 31.28 -14.33 9.08
N GLU A 172 32.13 -13.82 9.97
CA GLU A 172 31.86 -12.58 10.71
C GLU A 172 31.77 -11.37 9.78
N GLU A 173 32.61 -11.29 8.74
CA GLU A 173 32.62 -10.19 7.79
C GLU A 173 31.35 -10.16 6.94
N HIS A 174 31.01 -11.29 6.30
CA HIS A 174 29.78 -11.43 5.52
C HIS A 174 28.55 -11.13 6.37
N PHE A 175 28.50 -11.69 7.57
CA PHE A 175 27.38 -11.46 8.48
C PHE A 175 27.27 -10.00 8.90
N LYS A 176 28.38 -9.34 9.29
CA LYS A 176 28.36 -7.90 9.65
C LYS A 176 27.94 -7.03 8.48
N SER A 177 28.35 -7.36 7.26
CA SER A 177 27.94 -6.64 6.05
C SER A 177 26.41 -6.72 5.88
N ARG A 178 25.84 -7.92 5.94
CA ARG A 178 24.39 -8.13 5.87
C ARG A 178 23.62 -7.43 6.97
N ILE A 179 24.15 -7.45 8.20
CA ILE A 179 23.55 -6.75 9.33
C ILE A 179 23.46 -5.23 9.05
N LYS A 180 24.51 -4.62 8.48
CA LYS A 180 24.47 -3.20 8.10
C LYS A 180 23.42 -2.91 7.03
N GLU A 181 23.25 -3.82 6.05
CA GLU A 181 22.23 -3.67 5.02
C GLU A 181 20.82 -3.74 5.60
N LEU A 182 20.55 -4.73 6.46
CA LEU A 182 19.26 -4.91 7.10
C LEU A 182 18.93 -3.76 8.06
N GLU A 183 19.92 -3.27 8.82
CA GLU A 183 19.75 -2.16 9.74
C GLU A 183 19.30 -0.88 9.02
N LYS A 184 19.85 -0.60 7.82
CA LYS A 184 19.40 0.52 6.98
C LYS A 184 17.95 0.38 6.52
N ARG A 185 17.44 -0.85 6.40
CA ARG A 185 16.07 -1.14 5.96
C ARG A 185 15.05 -1.16 7.09
N LEU A 186 15.49 -1.28 8.35
CA LEU A 186 14.59 -1.35 9.51
C LEU A 186 13.55 -0.22 9.57
N PRO A 187 13.88 1.07 9.32
CA PRO A 187 12.88 2.14 9.36
C PRO A 187 11.78 2.00 8.30
N ALA A 188 12.15 1.56 7.09
CA ALA A 188 11.21 1.34 6.00
C ALA A 188 10.31 0.13 6.28
N LEU A 189 10.88 -0.98 6.78
CA LEU A 189 10.12 -2.16 7.19
C LEU A 189 9.13 -1.85 8.32
N ALA A 190 9.56 -1.03 9.30
CA ALA A 190 8.68 -0.61 10.39
C ALA A 190 7.50 0.23 9.86
N LEU A 191 7.73 1.07 8.84
CA LEU A 191 6.66 1.84 8.20
C LEU A 191 5.71 0.92 7.42
N GLU A 192 6.23 -0.01 6.64
CA GLU A 192 5.43 -1.00 5.88
C GLU A 192 4.53 -1.81 6.83
N LEU A 193 5.08 -2.29 7.95
CA LEU A 193 4.33 -3.03 8.97
C LEU A 193 3.31 -2.14 9.69
N ALA A 194 3.63 -0.86 9.94
CA ALA A 194 2.70 0.07 10.56
C ALA A 194 1.53 0.42 9.63
N ALA A 195 1.75 0.47 8.32
CA ALA A 195 0.74 0.79 7.32
C ALA A 195 -0.09 -0.43 6.87
N ALA A 196 0.35 -1.65 7.20
CA ALA A 196 -0.34 -2.89 6.83
C ALA A 196 -1.71 -2.98 7.52
N ASN A 197 -2.79 -2.99 6.72
CA ASN A 197 -4.14 -3.16 7.25
C ASN A 197 -4.50 -4.64 7.40
N LEU A 198 -4.58 -5.09 8.64
CA LEU A 198 -4.89 -6.47 9.05
C LEU A 198 -6.37 -6.84 8.85
N ASP A 199 -7.25 -5.87 8.60
CA ASP A 199 -8.66 -6.10 8.29
C ASP A 199 -8.88 -6.78 6.94
N PHE A 200 -7.86 -6.85 6.08
CA PHE A 200 -7.95 -7.53 4.80
C PHE A 200 -6.78 -8.48 4.54
N ALA A 201 -5.93 -8.67 5.55
CA ALA A 201 -4.82 -9.60 5.50
C ALA A 201 -5.30 -11.05 5.63
N SER A 202 -4.49 -11.98 5.10
CA SER A 202 -4.72 -13.41 5.25
C SER A 202 -4.53 -13.84 6.71
N GLU A 203 -5.17 -14.93 7.11
CA GLU A 203 -4.97 -15.53 8.45
C GLU A 203 -3.50 -15.86 8.72
N ALA A 204 -2.78 -16.34 7.71
CA ALA A 204 -1.35 -16.62 7.83
C ALA A 204 -0.54 -15.35 8.13
N TYR A 205 -0.86 -14.25 7.45
CA TYR A 205 -0.20 -12.96 7.70
C TYR A 205 -0.53 -12.42 9.10
N ARG A 206 -1.81 -12.46 9.51
CA ARG A 206 -2.25 -12.03 10.84
C ARG A 206 -1.58 -12.80 11.97
N LYS A 207 -1.26 -14.09 11.77
CA LYS A 207 -0.54 -14.92 12.75
C LYS A 207 0.96 -14.62 12.80
N ALA A 208 1.53 -14.13 11.71
CA ALA A 208 2.96 -13.82 11.61
C ALA A 208 3.30 -12.38 12.05
N TYR A 209 2.28 -11.50 12.08
CA TYR A 209 2.36 -10.13 12.58
C TYR A 209 2.49 -10.10 14.11
#